data_AF-A0A1A9EV32-F1
#
_entry.id   AF-A0A1A9EV32-F1
#
_cell.length_a   1.000
_cell.length_b   1.000
_cell.length_c   1.000
_cell.angle_alpha   90.00
_cell.angle_beta   90.00
_cell.angle_gamma   90.00
#
_symmetry.space_group_name_H-M   'P 1'
#
loop_
_entity.id
_entity.type
_entity.pdbx_description
1 polymer ?
#
loop_
_entity_poly.entity_id
_entity_poly.type
_entity_poly.pdbx_seq_one_letter_code
_entity_poly.pdbx_strand_id
1 'polypeptide(L)'
;MVRVTQVTLLWLGFALLSLAGTGAGIMLYRRMRYYERQQQALVNVLRNEIRSMTSGSIGMGRRLMDAERRLNITVEKQQELENRDPGVLAYNQAARLMEMGGNVDDLVKSCGIGRPEAELMALLHRELQSTESLPQPSR
;
A
#
# COMPACT_ATOMS: atom_id res chain seq x y z
N MET A 1 15.03 -80.64 49.29
CA MET A 1 13.82 -79.86 48.94
C MET A 1 13.96 -78.36 49.24
N VAL A 2 14.37 -77.94 50.45
CA VAL A 2 14.46 -76.51 50.85
C VAL A 2 15.38 -75.63 49.97
N ARG A 3 16.52 -76.15 49.47
CA ARG A 3 17.40 -75.39 48.56
C ARG A 3 16.78 -75.11 47.20
N VAL A 4 15.93 -76.01 46.70
CA VAL A 4 15.29 -75.86 45.38
C VAL A 4 14.19 -74.80 45.43
N THR A 5 13.39 -74.78 46.51
CA THR A 5 12.35 -73.77 46.73
C THR A 5 12.93 -72.36 46.94
N GLN A 6 14.11 -72.26 47.55
CA GLN A 6 14.83 -70.99 47.69
C GLN A 6 15.27 -70.43 46.31
N VAL A 7 15.79 -71.29 45.44
CA VAL A 7 16.24 -70.88 44.10
C VAL A 7 15.08 -70.43 43.21
N THR A 8 13.92 -71.11 43.25
CA THR A 8 12.76 -70.71 42.44
C THR A 8 12.16 -69.36 42.86
N LEU A 9 12.15 -69.06 44.17
CA LEU A 9 11.71 -67.75 44.67
C LEU A 9 12.60 -66.60 44.19
N LEU A 10 13.92 -66.81 44.12
CA LEU A 10 14.85 -65.80 43.59
C LEU A 10 14.58 -65.51 42.11
N TRP A 11 14.41 -66.54 41.28
CA TRP A 11 14.09 -66.37 39.86
C TRP A 11 12.76 -65.65 39.62
N LEU A 12 11.74 -65.95 40.41
CA LEU A 12 10.46 -65.22 40.36
C LEU A 12 10.62 -63.76 40.74
N GLY A 13 11.43 -63.45 41.76
CA GLY A 13 11.73 -62.07 42.16
C GLY A 13 12.43 -61.28 41.03
N PHE A 14 13.44 -61.86 40.39
CA PHE A 14 14.12 -61.25 39.25
C PHE A 14 13.18 -61.03 38.06
N ALA A 15 12.32 -62.01 37.76
CA ALA A 15 11.34 -61.89 36.67
C ALA A 15 10.35 -60.74 36.92
N LEU A 16 9.89 -60.59 38.17
CA LEU A 16 8.94 -59.55 38.55
C LEU A 16 9.59 -58.15 38.52
N LEU A 17 10.85 -58.03 38.94
CA LEU A 17 11.62 -56.78 38.88
C LEU A 17 11.89 -56.34 37.44
N SER A 18 12.23 -57.30 36.57
CA SER A 18 12.44 -57.05 35.13
C SER A 18 11.16 -56.59 34.43
N LEU A 19 10.02 -57.21 34.74
CA LEU A 19 8.72 -56.82 34.19
C LEU A 19 8.30 -55.42 34.67
N ALA A 20 8.52 -55.10 35.95
CA ALA A 20 8.26 -53.78 36.50
C ALA A 20 9.16 -52.71 35.86
N GLY A 21 10.45 -53.00 35.68
CA GLY A 21 11.42 -52.09 35.06
C GLY A 21 11.10 -51.80 33.59
N THR A 22 10.77 -52.83 32.81
CA THR A 22 10.36 -52.67 31.40
C THR A 22 9.03 -51.92 31.29
N GLY A 23 8.05 -52.20 32.16
CA GLY A 23 6.80 -51.44 32.24
C GLY A 23 7.01 -49.95 32.54
N ALA A 24 7.82 -49.64 33.54
CA ALA A 24 8.19 -48.26 33.89
C ALA A 24 8.94 -47.58 32.73
N GLY A 25 9.88 -48.28 32.09
CA GLY A 25 10.60 -47.78 30.92
C GLY A 25 9.68 -47.43 29.75
N ILE A 26 8.73 -48.32 29.42
CA ILE A 26 7.72 -48.06 28.38
C ILE A 26 6.83 -46.88 28.75
N MET A 27 6.40 -46.77 30.02
CA MET A 27 5.57 -45.66 30.49
C MET A 27 6.30 -44.31 30.37
N LEU A 28 7.54 -44.24 30.83
CA LEU A 28 8.38 -43.03 30.73
C LEU A 28 8.65 -42.68 29.27
N TYR A 29 8.95 -43.66 28.43
CA TYR A 29 9.17 -43.46 26.99
C TYR A 29 7.93 -42.91 26.28
N ARG A 30 6.74 -43.45 26.59
CA ARG A 30 5.47 -42.94 26.06
C ARG A 30 5.19 -41.51 26.53
N ARG A 31 5.47 -41.21 27.80
CA ARG A 31 5.31 -39.87 28.37
C ARG A 31 6.26 -38.86 27.73
N MET A 32 7.52 -39.26 27.51
CA MET A 32 8.52 -38.43 26.84
C MET A 32 8.10 -38.12 25.39
N ARG A 33 7.69 -39.14 24.63
CA ARG A 33 7.13 -39.00 23.28
C ARG A 33 5.90 -38.08 23.23
N TYR A 34 5.08 -38.08 24.29
CA TYR A 34 3.92 -37.19 24.38
C TYR A 34 4.34 -35.72 24.49
N TYR A 35 5.29 -35.41 25.38
CA TYR A 35 5.81 -34.05 25.53
C TYR A 35 6.51 -33.54 24.27
N GLU A 36 7.31 -34.38 23.61
CA GLU A 36 7.95 -34.03 22.34
C GLU A 36 6.92 -33.64 21.27
N ARG A 37 5.85 -34.43 21.12
CA ARG A 37 4.76 -34.14 20.17
C ARG A 37 4.06 -32.83 20.50
N GLN A 38 3.81 -32.56 21.78
CA GLN A 38 3.16 -31.33 22.21
C GLN A 38 4.05 -30.11 21.94
N GLN A 39 5.35 -30.21 22.20
CA GLN A 39 6.30 -29.16 21.88
C GLN A 39 6.40 -28.91 20.37
N GLN A 40 6.49 -29.97 19.56
CA GLN A 40 6.50 -29.84 18.10
C GLN A 40 5.22 -29.20 17.56
N ALA A 41 4.06 -29.59 18.10
CA ALA A 41 2.79 -28.99 17.71
C ALA A 41 2.75 -27.48 18.04
N LEU A 42 3.17 -27.10 19.25
CA LEU A 42 3.22 -25.68 19.65
C LEU A 42 4.19 -24.88 18.76
N VAL A 43 5.39 -25.40 18.52
CA VAL A 43 6.39 -24.76 17.64
C VAL A 43 5.84 -24.58 16.23
N ASN A 44 5.13 -25.58 15.70
CA ASN A 44 4.53 -25.49 14.37
C ASN A 44 3.42 -24.44 14.30
N VAL A 45 2.56 -24.36 15.32
CA VAL A 45 1.53 -23.31 15.41
C VAL A 45 2.18 -21.92 15.46
N LEU A 46 3.16 -21.73 16.33
CA LEU A 46 3.86 -20.45 16.48
C LEU A 46 4.57 -20.03 15.18
N ARG A 47 5.22 -20.98 14.50
CA ARG A 47 5.83 -20.75 13.19
C ARG A 47 4.80 -20.33 12.15
N ASN A 48 3.63 -20.95 12.16
CA ASN A 48 2.56 -20.61 11.21
C ASN A 48 1.98 -19.23 11.51
N GLU A 49 1.80 -18.88 12.78
CA GLU A 49 1.35 -17.56 13.22
C GLU A 49 2.36 -16.47 12.83
N ILE A 50 3.66 -16.69 13.07
CA ILE A 50 4.73 -15.78 12.64
C ILE A 50 4.73 -15.62 11.12
N ARG A 51 4.55 -16.72 10.36
CA ARG A 51 4.48 -16.65 8.90
C ARG A 51 3.29 -15.82 8.43
N SER A 52 2.11 -16.01 9.04
CA SER A 52 0.91 -15.24 8.75
C SER A 52 1.07 -13.75 9.10
N MET A 53 1.67 -13.45 10.25
CA MET A 53 1.95 -12.09 10.69
C MET A 53 2.98 -11.40 9.77
N THR A 54 4.03 -12.12 9.39
CA THR A 54 5.05 -11.62 8.46
C THR A 54 4.45 -11.32 7.09
N SER A 55 3.65 -12.25 6.53
CA SER A 55 3.01 -12.02 5.24
C SER A 55 1.99 -10.88 5.29
N GLY A 56 1.24 -10.77 6.39
CA GLY A 56 0.36 -9.64 6.68
C GLY A 56 1.11 -8.31 6.72
N SER A 57 2.25 -8.26 7.40
CA SER A 57 3.10 -7.07 7.51
C SER A 57 3.69 -6.64 6.17
N ILE A 58 4.12 -7.60 5.34
CA ILE A 58 4.58 -7.32 3.96
C ILE A 58 3.43 -6.74 3.13
N GLY A 59 2.23 -7.32 3.24
CA GLY A 59 1.04 -6.81 2.55
C GLY A 59 0.69 -5.37 2.97
N MET A 60 0.76 -5.08 4.27
CA MET A 60 0.57 -3.72 4.78
C MET A 60 1.64 -2.75 4.26
N GLY A 61 2.91 -3.17 4.24
CA GLY A 61 4.01 -2.37 3.70
C GLY A 61 3.81 -1.99 2.23
N ARG A 62 3.35 -2.93 1.39
CA ARG A 62 3.02 -2.63 -0.02
C ARG A 62 1.89 -1.61 -0.14
N ARG A 63 0.82 -1.78 0.65
CA ARG A 63 -0.31 -0.83 0.66
C ARG A 63 0.11 0.56 1.14
N LEU A 64 1.02 0.63 2.11
CA LEU A 64 1.57 1.90 2.59
C LEU A 64 2.38 2.61 1.49
N MET A 65 3.25 1.88 0.78
CA MET A 65 4.00 2.42 -0.36
C MET A 65 3.08 2.89 -1.49
N ASP A 66 2.00 2.15 -1.79
CA ASP A 66 1.02 2.56 -2.79
C ASP A 66 0.26 3.84 -2.36
N ALA A 67 -0.07 3.96 -1.08
CA ALA A 67 -0.71 5.15 -0.52
C ALA A 67 0.24 6.36 -0.56
N GLU A 68 1.50 6.17 -0.16
CA GLU A 68 2.54 7.21 -0.23
C GLU A 68 2.77 7.68 -1.67
N ARG A 69 2.85 6.77 -2.64
CA ARG A 69 2.95 7.12 -4.06
C ARG A 69 1.76 7.97 -4.52
N ARG A 70 0.54 7.57 -4.15
CA ARG A 70 -0.67 8.32 -4.50
C ARG A 70 -0.66 9.72 -3.87
N LEU A 71 -0.28 9.82 -2.60
CA LEU A 71 -0.12 11.10 -1.92
C LEU A 71 0.91 11.98 -2.62
N ASN A 72 2.07 11.45 -2.98
CA ASN A 72 3.11 12.22 -3.65
C ASN A 72 2.63 12.78 -5.00
N ILE A 73 1.92 11.96 -5.79
CA ILE A 73 1.29 12.42 -7.05
C ILE A 73 0.25 13.51 -6.78
N THR A 74 -0.56 13.37 -5.73
CA THR A 74 -1.54 14.39 -5.37
C THR A 74 -0.89 15.70 -4.95
N VAL A 75 0.18 15.64 -4.16
CA VAL A 75 0.97 16.81 -3.74
C VAL A 75 1.60 17.50 -4.96
N GLU A 76 2.20 16.74 -5.87
CA GLU A 76 2.78 17.29 -7.11
C GLU A 76 1.73 18.01 -7.95
N LYS A 77 0.53 17.41 -8.12
CA LYS A 77 -0.59 18.05 -8.82
C LYS A 77 -1.11 19.30 -8.10
N GLN A 78 -1.16 19.28 -6.78
CA GLN A 78 -1.55 20.46 -6.00
C GLN A 78 -0.54 21.58 -6.19
N GLN A 79 0.75 21.27 -6.18
CA GLN A 79 1.80 22.25 -6.44
C GLN A 79 1.73 22.80 -7.87
N GLU A 80 1.42 21.97 -8.87
CA GLU A 80 1.18 22.43 -10.25
C GLU A 80 -0.01 23.41 -10.32
N LEU A 81 -1.08 23.12 -9.58
CA LEU A 81 -2.27 23.98 -9.51
C LEU A 81 -1.99 25.29 -8.75
N GLU A 82 -1.23 25.24 -7.67
CA GLU A 82 -0.83 26.43 -6.91
C GLU A 82 0.09 27.34 -7.73
N ASN A 83 1.00 26.75 -8.52
CA ASN A 83 1.89 27.49 -9.41
C ASN A 83 1.19 27.99 -10.69
N ARG A 84 -0.03 27.53 -11.00
CA ARG A 84 -0.81 28.05 -12.12
C ARG A 84 -1.48 29.35 -11.68
N ASP A 85 -1.07 30.46 -12.29
CA ASP A 85 -1.77 31.72 -12.14
C ASP A 85 -3.19 31.61 -12.75
N PRO A 86 -4.27 31.72 -11.93
CA PRO A 86 -5.65 31.65 -12.43
C PRO A 86 -5.95 32.73 -13.47
N GLY A 87 -5.28 33.89 -13.42
CA GLY A 87 -5.43 34.95 -14.42
C GLY A 87 -5.00 34.49 -15.81
N VAL A 88 -3.90 33.74 -15.92
CA VAL A 88 -3.38 33.27 -17.21
C VAL A 88 -4.35 32.30 -17.90
N LEU A 89 -5.06 31.45 -17.15
CA LEU A 89 -6.07 30.56 -17.73
C LEU A 89 -7.27 31.35 -18.26
N ALA A 90 -7.77 32.30 -17.47
CA ALA A 90 -8.89 33.16 -17.85
C ALA A 90 -8.56 34.02 -19.08
N TYR A 91 -7.35 34.59 -19.15
CA TYR A 91 -6.84 35.32 -20.30
C TYR A 91 -6.73 34.45 -21.56
N ASN A 92 -6.21 33.22 -21.45
CA ASN A 92 -6.11 32.29 -22.57
C ASN A 92 -7.48 31.82 -23.10
N GLN A 93 -8.47 31.70 -22.22
CA GLN A 93 -9.85 31.40 -22.62
C GLN A 93 -10.51 32.62 -23.28
N ALA A 94 -10.29 33.81 -22.73
CA ALA A 94 -10.78 35.06 -23.28
C ALA A 94 -10.21 35.36 -24.68
N ALA A 95 -8.92 35.12 -24.89
CA ALA A 95 -8.27 35.26 -26.19
C ALA A 95 -8.90 34.34 -27.26
N ARG A 96 -9.09 33.05 -26.95
CA ARG A 96 -9.75 32.10 -27.86
C ARG A 96 -11.20 32.47 -28.13
N LEU A 97 -11.94 32.92 -27.12
CA LEU A 97 -13.32 33.34 -27.28
C LEU A 97 -13.42 34.58 -28.20
N MET A 98 -12.45 35.48 -28.11
CA MET A 98 -12.35 36.65 -28.97
C MET A 98 -11.97 36.31 -30.42
N GLU A 99 -11.05 35.36 -30.62
CA GLU A 99 -10.72 34.80 -31.95
C GLU A 99 -11.95 34.17 -32.62
N MET A 100 -12.86 33.58 -31.84
CA MET A 100 -14.14 33.05 -32.31
C MET A 100 -15.23 34.13 -32.51
N GLY A 101 -14.91 35.41 -32.28
CA GLY A 101 -15.82 36.55 -32.48
C GLY A 101 -16.70 36.90 -31.26
N GLY A 102 -16.36 36.42 -30.06
CA GLY A 102 -17.06 36.78 -28.83
C GLY A 102 -16.92 38.26 -28.48
N ASN A 103 -17.97 38.86 -27.91
CA ASN A 103 -17.96 40.26 -27.49
C ASN A 103 -17.49 40.44 -26.03
N VAL A 104 -17.31 41.69 -25.60
CA VAL A 104 -16.86 42.05 -24.24
C VAL A 104 -17.74 41.44 -23.13
N ASP A 105 -19.06 41.48 -23.28
CA ASP A 105 -20.00 40.90 -22.30
C ASP A 105 -19.93 39.36 -22.27
N ASP A 106 -19.61 38.71 -23.41
CA ASP A 106 -19.41 37.25 -23.47
C ASP A 106 -18.13 36.83 -22.74
N LEU A 107 -17.07 37.63 -22.85
CA LEU A 107 -15.82 37.42 -22.11
C LEU A 107 -16.02 37.57 -20.60
N VAL A 108 -16.74 38.60 -20.17
CA VAL A 108 -17.03 38.81 -18.74
C VAL A 108 -17.86 37.66 -18.18
N LYS A 109 -18.89 37.19 -18.91
CA LYS A 109 -19.75 36.08 -18.46
C LYS A 109 -19.07 34.71 -18.51
N SER A 110 -18.29 34.44 -19.56
CA SER A 110 -17.79 33.09 -19.84
C SER A 110 -16.39 32.85 -19.28
N CYS A 111 -15.55 33.89 -19.24
CA CYS A 111 -14.16 33.80 -18.76
C CYS A 111 -13.99 34.40 -17.35
N GLY A 112 -14.99 35.11 -16.82
CA GLY A 112 -15.00 35.63 -15.45
C GLY A 112 -14.00 36.76 -15.20
N ILE A 113 -13.46 37.38 -16.26
CA ILE A 113 -12.56 38.53 -16.18
C ILE A 113 -13.33 39.83 -15.97
N GLY A 114 -12.68 40.84 -15.39
CA GLY A 114 -13.32 42.13 -15.15
C GLY A 114 -13.72 42.81 -16.46
N ARG A 115 -14.81 43.58 -16.46
CA ARG A 115 -15.19 44.40 -17.63
C ARG A 115 -14.06 45.30 -18.16
N PRO A 116 -13.28 46.01 -17.32
CA PRO A 116 -12.12 46.76 -17.83
C PRO A 116 -11.02 45.88 -18.45
N GLU A 117 -10.83 44.64 -17.97
CA GLU A 117 -9.87 43.69 -18.55
C GLU A 117 -10.35 43.15 -19.91
N ALA A 118 -11.65 42.85 -20.02
CA ALA A 118 -12.27 42.41 -21.27
C ALA A 118 -12.24 43.51 -22.34
N GLU A 119 -12.50 44.77 -21.96
CA GLU A 119 -12.37 45.93 -22.84
C GLU A 119 -10.93 46.11 -23.34
N LEU A 120 -9.94 45.95 -22.45
CA LEU A 120 -8.52 46.01 -22.83
C LEU A 120 -8.15 44.91 -23.84
N MET A 121 -8.60 43.67 -23.64
CA MET A 121 -8.35 42.59 -24.60
C MET A 121 -8.98 42.87 -25.97
N ALA A 122 -10.21 43.40 -26.00
CA ALA A 122 -10.90 43.72 -27.24
C ALA A 122 -10.17 44.81 -28.04
N LEU A 123 -9.63 45.81 -27.34
CA LEU A 123 -8.78 46.84 -27.95
C LEU A 123 -7.47 46.27 -28.48
N LEU A 124 -6.78 45.44 -27.69
CA LEU A 124 -5.52 44.83 -28.09
C LEU A 124 -5.69 43.92 -29.32
N HIS A 125 -6.75 43.11 -29.35
CA HIS A 125 -7.05 42.23 -30.48
C HIS A 125 -7.37 43.01 -31.75
N ARG A 126 -8.12 44.12 -31.62
CA ARG A 126 -8.42 45.01 -32.74
C ARG A 126 -7.15 45.66 -33.32
N GLU A 127 -6.20 46.04 -32.47
CA GLU A 127 -4.90 46.57 -32.92
C GLU A 127 -4.00 45.50 -33.55
N LEU A 128 -4.03 44.26 -33.06
CA LEU A 128 -3.31 43.15 -33.70
C LEU A 128 -3.88 42.84 -35.09
N GLN A 129 -5.22 42.81 -35.23
CA GLN A 129 -5.86 42.64 -36.54
C GLN A 129 -5.63 43.84 -37.49
N SER A 130 -5.60 45.08 -36.97
CA SER A 130 -5.28 46.27 -37.77
C SER A 130 -3.85 46.18 -38.31
N THR A 131 -2.91 45.70 -37.48
CA THR A 131 -1.50 45.54 -37.83
C THR A 131 -1.26 44.41 -38.83
N GLU A 132 -2.01 43.31 -38.74
CA GLU A 132 -1.92 42.18 -39.70
C GLU A 132 -2.52 42.51 -41.07
N SER A 133 -3.39 43.51 -41.16
CA SER A 133 -3.99 43.99 -42.42
C SER A 133 -3.11 44.95 -43.23
N LEU A 134 -1.91 45.29 -42.74
CA LEU A 134 -0.95 46.08 -43.51
C LEU A 134 -0.22 45.18 -44.53
N PRO A 135 -0.15 45.55 -45.83
CA PRO A 135 0.53 44.76 -46.83
C PRO A 135 2.02 44.63 -46.49
N GLN A 136 2.54 43.41 -46.54
CA GLN A 136 3.99 43.18 -46.54
C GLN A 136 4.62 44.06 -47.63
N PRO A 137 5.66 44.88 -47.32
CA PRO A 137 6.46 45.46 -48.36
C PRO A 137 7.22 44.31 -49.01
N SER A 138 6.84 44.01 -50.25
CA SER A 138 7.62 43.19 -51.17
C SER A 138 9.09 43.63 -51.12
N ARG A 139 9.96 42.76 -50.62
CA ARG A 139 11.38 42.76 -50.96
C ARG A 139 11.66 41.53 -51.80
#